data_AF-A0A453IAV7-F1
#
_entry.id   AF-A0A453IAV7-F1
#
_cell.length_a   1.000
_cell.length_b   1.000
_cell.length_c   1.000
_cell.angle_alpha   90.00
_cell.angle_beta   90.00
_cell.angle_gamma   90.00
#
_symmetry.space_group_name_H-M   'P 1'
#
loop_
_entity.id
_entity.type
_entity.pdbx_description
1 polymer ?
#
loop_
_entity_poly.entity_id
_entity_poly.type
_entity_poly.pdbx_seq_one_letter_code
_entity_poly.pdbx_strand_id
1 'polypeptide(L)' 'LEPVIIELERQRAPVVVIAHQAVLRSLYAYFADKPLEEVPKIEIPLHTIIEIKMGVTGVEEKRYKLMDAVNPTAEV' A
#
# COMPACT_ATOMS: atom_id res chain seq x y z
N LEU A 1 1.40 9.90 10.48
CA LEU A 1 1.43 8.45 10.18
C LEU A 1 2.20 7.65 11.22
N GLU A 2 3.20 8.25 11.85
CA GLU A 2 3.98 7.66 12.95
C GLU A 2 3.17 6.81 13.97
N PRO A 3 2.07 7.29 14.59
CA PRO A 3 1.33 6.44 15.54
C PRO A 3 0.67 5.22 14.87
N VAL A 4 0.28 5.33 13.60
CA VAL A 4 -0.29 4.22 12.83
C VAL A 4 0.79 3.20 12.51
N ILE A 5 1.98 3.66 12.12
CA ILE A 5 3.13 2.79 11.84
C ILE A 5 3.51 1.98 13.08
N ILE A 6 3.67 2.66 14.23
CA ILE A 6 3.99 2.00 15.51
C ILE A 6 2.95 0.93 15.85
N GLU A 7 1.66 1.22 15.65
CA GLU A 7 0.62 0.23 15.95
C GLU A 7 0.61 -0.93 14.96
N LEU A 8 0.90 -0.69 13.67
CA LEU A 8 1.01 -1.72 12.65
C LEU A 8 2.18 -2.67 12.91
N GLU A 9 3.34 -2.17 13.33
CA GLU A 9 4.50 -3.00 13.70
C GLU A 9 4.26 -3.89 14.91
N ARG A 10 3.35 -3.48 15.81
CA ARG A 10 2.96 -4.27 16.99
C ARG A 10 2.01 -5.42 16.66
N GLN A 11 1.36 -5.41 15.49
CA GLN A 11 0.41 -6.46 15.11
C GLN A 11 1.12 -7.75 14.73
N ARG A 12 0.67 -8.87 15.30
CA ARG A 12 1.17 -10.22 14.98
C ARG A 12 0.34 -10.96 13.93
N ALA A 13 -0.86 -10.46 13.65
CA ALA A 13 -1.76 -10.99 12.64
C ALA A 13 -1.74 -10.07 11.40
N PRO A 14 -2.10 -10.58 10.20
CA PRO A 14 -2.25 -9.75 9.02
C PRO A 14 -3.23 -8.60 9.25
N VAL A 15 -2.87 -7.40 8.81
CA VAL A 15 -3.70 -6.19 8.91
C VAL A 15 -4.06 -5.70 7.52
N VAL A 16 -5.32 -5.29 7.33
CA VAL A 16 -5.77 -4.61 6.12
C VAL A 16 -5.93 -3.12 6.42
N VAL A 17 -5.23 -2.28 5.65
CA VAL A 17 -5.32 -0.82 5.75
C VAL A 17 -6.07 -0.29 4.53
N ILE A 18 -7.17 0.42 4.76
CA ILE A 18 -7.95 1.12 3.73
C ILE A 18 -7.77 2.62 3.94
N ALA A 19 -7.15 3.30 2.98
CA ALA A 19 -6.85 4.72 3.06
C ALA A 19 -6.76 5.35 1.67
N HIS A 20 -6.43 6.65 1.61
CA HIS A 20 -6.21 7.37 0.35
C HIS A 20 -4.83 7.07 -0.24
N GLN A 21 -4.66 7.25 -1.55
CA GLN A 21 -3.44 6.92 -2.29
C GLN A 21 -2.17 7.52 -1.65
N ALA A 22 -2.18 8.79 -1.25
CA ALA A 22 -1.01 9.42 -0.63
C ALA A 22 -0.61 8.76 0.70
N VAL A 23 -1.58 8.36 1.52
CA VAL A 23 -1.33 7.65 2.79
C VAL A 23 -0.76 6.27 2.52
N LEU A 24 -1.33 5.56 1.55
CA LEU A 24 -0.88 4.22 1.16
C LEU A 24 0.54 4.25 0.57
N ARG A 25 0.90 5.25 -0.23
CA ARG A 25 2.27 5.45 -0.72
C ARG A 25 3.26 5.59 0.43
N SER A 26 2.96 6.42 1.42
CA SER A 26 3.83 6.64 2.57
C SER A 26 3.97 5.39 3.43
N LEU A 27 2.89 4.65 3.67
CA LEU A 27 2.93 3.39 4.42
C LEU A 27 3.70 2.31 3.66
N TYR A 28 3.43 2.15 2.37
CA TYR A 28 4.15 1.22 1.50
C TYR A 28 5.65 1.53 1.51
N ALA A 29 6.03 2.79 1.31
CA ALA A 29 7.43 3.20 1.26
C ALA A 29 8.17 2.90 2.55
N TYR A 30 7.52 3.10 3.70
CA TYR A 30 8.08 2.77 4.99
C TYR A 30 8.37 1.27 5.11
N PHE A 31 7.37 0.41 4.85
CA PHE A 31 7.55 -1.05 5.01
C PHE A 31 8.41 -1.69 3.91
N ALA A 32 8.48 -1.07 2.73
CA ALA A 32 9.26 -1.54 1.59
C ALA A 32 10.64 -0.88 1.45
N ASP A 33 11.07 -0.12 2.46
CA ASP A 33 12.36 0.59 2.52
C ASP A 33 12.65 1.40 1.24
N LYS A 34 11.67 2.21 0.82
CA LYS A 34 11.79 3.06 -0.37
C LYS A 34 12.33 4.45 -0.02
N PRO A 35 13.19 5.04 -0.87
CA PRO A 35 13.69 6.39 -0.65
C PRO A 35 12.58 7.44 -0.75
N LEU A 36 12.74 8.55 -0.04
CA LEU A 36 11.72 9.59 0.10
C LEU A 36 11.31 10.19 -1.25
N GLU A 37 12.24 10.32 -2.17
CA GLU A 37 12.06 10.89 -3.51
C GLU A 37 11.20 10.00 -4.42
N GLU A 38 11.08 8.71 -4.09
CA GLU A 38 10.23 7.76 -4.80
C GLU A 38 8.80 7.74 -4.26
N VAL A 39 8.57 8.13 -3.00
CA VAL A 39 7.24 8.07 -2.34
C VAL A 39 6.12 8.64 -3.21
N PRO A 40 6.24 9.84 -3.82
CA PRO A 40 5.17 10.41 -4.64
C PRO A 40 4.90 9.62 -5.93
N LYS A 41 5.89 8.85 -6.40
CA LYS A 41 5.89 8.12 -7.67
C LYS A 41 5.36 6.70 -7.54
N ILE A 42 5.21 6.18 -6.31
CA ILE A 42 4.72 4.83 -6.07
C ILE A 42 3.29 4.68 -6.60
N GLU A 43 3.10 3.69 -7.47
CA GLU A 43 1.81 3.39 -8.07
C GLU A 43 0.92 2.61 -7.11
N ILE A 44 -0.16 3.24 -6.67
CA ILE A 44 -1.23 2.66 -5.86
C ILE A 44 -2.52 2.69 -6.69
N PRO A 45 -2.76 1.68 -7.55
CA PRO A 45 -3.95 1.64 -8.40
C PRO A 45 -5.22 1.42 -7.57
N LEU A 46 -6.34 1.93 -8.06
CA LEU A 46 -7.65 1.67 -7.47
C LEU A 46 -8.03 0.19 -7.62
N HIS A 47 -8.95 -0.26 -6.76
CA HIS A 47 -9.53 -1.61 -6.77
C HIS A 47 -8.48 -2.74 -6.78
N THR A 48 -7.32 -2.50 -6.17
CA THR A 48 -6.20 -3.44 -6.13
C THR A 48 -5.75 -3.59 -4.69
N ILE A 49 -5.67 -4.83 -4.21
CA ILE A 49 -5.02 -5.15 -2.95
C ILE A 49 -3.52 -5.31 -3.22
N ILE A 50 -2.70 -4.59 -2.45
CA ILE A 50 -1.25 -4.75 -2.46
C ILE A 50 -0.88 -5.46 -1.15
N GLU A 51 -0.52 -6.74 -1.25
CA GLU A 51 0.00 -7.52 -0.14
C GLU A 51 1.50 -7.34 -0.04
N ILE A 52 1.98 -6.94 1.13
CA ILE A 52 3.39 -6.75 1.45
C ILE A 52 3.78 -7.78 2.52
N LYS A 53 4.81 -8.56 2.25
CA LYS A 53 5.44 -9.46 3.22
C LYS A 53 6.88 -9.06 3.44
N MET A 54 7.18 -8.59 4.64
CA MET A 54 8.54 -8.30 5.07
C MET A 54 9.23 -9.62 5.43
N GLY A 55 10.34 -9.92 4.77
CA GLY A 55 11.14 -11.11 5.02
C GLY A 55 12.63 -10.80 5.15
N VAL A 56 13.40 -11.79 5.58
CA VAL A 56 14.86 -11.70 5.71
C VAL A 56 15.57 -11.41 4.37
N THR A 57 14.96 -11.77 3.25
CA THR A 57 15.49 -11.53 1.90
C THR A 57 14.98 -10.25 1.27
N GLY A 58 14.23 -9.43 2.01
CA GLY A 58 13.60 -8.22 1.54
C GLY A 58 12.08 -8.31 1.53
N VAL A 59 11.46 -7.44 0.72
CA VAL A 59 10.01 -7.30 0.64
C VAL A 59 9.45 -8.10 -0.53
N GLU A 60 8.56 -9.04 -0.22
CA GLU A 60 7.74 -9.70 -1.23
C GLU A 60 6.43 -8.93 -1.42
N GLU A 61 6.10 -8.64 -2.68
CA GLU A 61 4.89 -7.91 -3.04
C GLU A 61 4.01 -8.77 -3.96
N LYS A 62 2.71 -8.80 -3.66
CA LYS A 62 1.69 -9.36 -4.56
C LYS A 62 0.56 -8.36 -4.77
N ARG A 63 0.10 -8.22 -6.01
CA ARG A 63 -1.02 -7.34 -6.37
C ARG A 63 -2.21 -8.19 -6.82
N TYR A 64 -3.36 -7.97 -6.20
CA TYR A 64 -4.61 -8.64 -6.55
C TYR A 64 -5.60 -7.59 -7.03
N LYS A 65 -5.86 -7.58 -8.34
CA LYS A 65 -6.88 -6.73 -8.94
C LYS A 65 -8.25 -7.33 -8.64
N LEU A 66 -9.10 -6.59 -7.94
CA LEU A 66 -10.42 -7.06 -7.51
C LEU A 66 -11.47 -6.87 -8.60
N MET A 67 -11.37 -5.77 -9.33
CA MET A 67 -12.32 -5.38 -10.38
C MET A 67 -11.58 -4.64 -11.49
N ASP A 68 -12.09 -4.74 -12.72
CA ASP A 68 -11.68 -3.81 -13.76
C ASP A 68 -12.08 -2.38 -13.38
N ALA A 69 -11.25 -1.42 -13.75
CA ALA A 69 -11.53 -0.02 -13.47
C ALA A 69 -12.77 0.40 -14.27
N VAL A 70 -13.94 0.37 -13.63
CA VAL A 70 -15.09 1.13 -14.11
C VAL A 70 -14.76 2.59 -13.84
N ASN A 71 -14.42 3.32 -14.89
CA ASN A 71 -14.09 4.74 -14.81
C ASN A 71 -15.42 5.48 -14.53
N PRO A 72 -15.62 6.11 -13.35
CA PRO A 72 -16.90 6.74 -13.00
C PRO A 72 -17.27 7.92 -13.91
N THR A 73 -16.33 8.38 -14.73
CA THR A 73 -16.47 9.52 -15.64
C THR A 73 -16.85 9.14 -17.07
N ALA A 74 -17.08 7.86 -17.38
CA ALA A 74 -17.47 7.42 -18.72
C ALA A 74 -19.00 7.36 -18.96
N GLU A 75 -19.83 7.66 -17.96
CA GLU A 75 -21.30 7.60 -18.04
C GLU A 75 -21.99 8.94 -17.72
N VAL A 76 -21.42 10.06 -18.17
CA VAL A 76 -22.12 11.36 -18.19
C VAL A 76 -21.94 12.07 -19.53
#